data_AF-G5GHJ0-F1
#
_entry.id   AF-G5GHJ0-F1
#
_cell.length_a   1.000
_cell.length_b   1.000
_cell.length_c   1.000
_cell.angle_alpha   90.00
_cell.angle_beta   90.00
_cell.angle_gamma   90.00
#
_symmetry.space_group_name_H-M   'P 1'
#
loop_
_entity.id
_entity.type
_entity.pdbx_description
1 polymer ?
#
loop_
_entity_poly.entity_id
_entity_poly.type
_entity_poly.pdbx_seq_one_letter_code
_entity_poly.pdbx_strand_id
1 'polypeptide(L)'
;MKKIYILIVLSFLMMSCQNIKQIEEKQNSTYVKPSSIASCSNSQFSDDEIEKIKLLAETVAFGKSNFISGIEYENTVLNSDEEQALFLFNLNIMSDEDVAKRTLNKVADFTSDGMKLNEGSAKEIIQSAGGKVADTRLWSYILNETRADASIIYVKEVGNEFIFPILSKSNLENYREYKNWEFIKEGNDTLTVRFREYLEPEDIYVHDLELELYKNSESIFAGYSAKKITRKLALPDDVKSNSNLSNLTYTAPDGLSKDMKDYTFKLEENNYRLPVPVKAFTDDGWELNLTDIPQKGNKKTAELVKNSKKIPVTVCNYTGEENKESLYVVWFKINNTEKEKIEFELSGGIKNGDKKIEDKKYYFLDGLYNDEFGIKITFDNNDLVNGFEMSYAPDNIDRIERINMLSTDQSGKEIRLEPDIKYEKLERGKIYLIPASNNEIIKLEIKYLDRVDWGKYTLCLIKNGEELGIYDSTCGRFIEYPEITLNKDDNGDVYVLINGVDSRNNEGEEKIYITRHR
;
A
#
# COMPACT_ATOMS: atom_id res chain seq x y z
N MET A 1 -21.96 -21.33 -46.80
CA MET A 1 -22.38 -22.74 -46.97
C MET A 1 -21.14 -23.59 -47.25
N LYS A 2 -21.00 -24.73 -46.53
CA LYS A 2 -19.98 -25.82 -46.60
C LYS A 2 -18.56 -25.43 -46.13
N LYS A 3 -18.09 -25.77 -44.91
CA LYS A 3 -17.71 -27.07 -44.28
C LYS A 3 -16.58 -27.84 -45.00
N ILE A 4 -15.51 -28.14 -44.25
CA ILE A 4 -14.78 -29.43 -44.02
C ILE A 4 -13.49 -29.06 -43.23
N TYR A 5 -13.42 -29.19 -41.90
CA TYR A 5 -13.05 -30.37 -41.06
C TYR A 5 -11.76 -31.10 -41.44
N ILE A 6 -10.72 -30.99 -40.59
CA ILE A 6 -9.90 -32.14 -40.21
C ILE A 6 -9.79 -32.18 -38.68
N LEU A 7 -10.32 -33.28 -38.15
CA LEU A 7 -10.25 -33.74 -36.77
C LEU A 7 -9.09 -34.75 -36.74
N ILE A 8 -8.13 -34.62 -35.83
CA ILE A 8 -7.24 -35.73 -35.46
C ILE A 8 -7.36 -35.92 -33.96
N VAL A 9 -8.14 -36.94 -33.59
CA VAL A 9 -8.12 -37.60 -32.29
C VAL A 9 -7.18 -38.79 -32.43
N LEU A 10 -6.16 -38.88 -31.59
CA LEU A 10 -5.54 -40.18 -31.28
C LEU A 10 -5.14 -40.20 -29.81
N SER A 11 -6.04 -40.74 -29.01
CA SER A 11 -5.79 -41.25 -27.67
C SER A 11 -5.01 -42.57 -27.75
N PHE A 12 -3.88 -42.67 -27.04
CA PHE A 12 -3.44 -43.93 -26.42
C PHE A 12 -2.83 -43.64 -25.05
N LEU A 13 -3.31 -44.41 -24.07
CA LEU A 13 -3.03 -44.36 -22.65
C LEU A 13 -1.93 -45.39 -22.30
N MET A 14 -1.15 -45.07 -21.26
CA MET A 14 -0.41 -45.94 -20.32
C MET A 14 1.07 -46.32 -20.56
N MET A 15 1.88 -45.80 -19.61
CA MET A 15 2.95 -46.45 -18.84
C MET A 15 4.20 -47.04 -19.53
N SER A 16 5.36 -46.45 -19.22
CA SER A 16 6.32 -47.14 -18.34
C SER A 16 7.19 -46.14 -17.57
N CYS A 17 7.29 -46.33 -16.26
CA CYS A 17 8.16 -45.60 -15.35
C CYS A 17 9.62 -46.00 -15.54
N GLN A 18 10.55 -45.06 -15.35
CA GLN A 18 11.78 -45.32 -14.58
C GLN A 18 12.43 -44.01 -14.11
N ASN A 19 12.18 -43.72 -12.82
CA ASN A 19 13.09 -43.16 -11.82
C ASN A 19 14.27 -42.30 -12.27
N ILE A 20 14.17 -40.99 -12.08
CA ILE A 20 15.29 -40.19 -11.56
C ILE A 20 14.80 -39.54 -10.28
N LYS A 21 15.31 -40.05 -9.16
CA LYS A 21 15.20 -39.45 -7.83
C LYS A 21 15.88 -38.09 -7.90
N GLN A 22 15.11 -37.01 -7.91
CA GLN A 22 15.60 -35.71 -7.45
C GLN A 22 15.63 -35.78 -5.92
N ILE A 23 16.83 -35.57 -5.39
CA ILE A 23 17.13 -35.58 -3.97
C ILE A 23 16.45 -34.35 -3.36
N GLU A 24 15.32 -34.56 -2.67
CA GLU A 24 14.85 -33.63 -1.66
C GLU A 24 15.85 -33.66 -0.51
N GLU A 25 16.83 -32.75 -0.53
CA GLU A 25 17.46 -32.32 0.71
C GLU A 25 16.42 -31.56 1.52
N LYS A 26 15.79 -32.29 2.44
CA LYS A 26 15.05 -31.76 3.59
C LYS A 26 15.95 -30.79 4.36
N GLN A 27 15.93 -29.52 3.98
CA GLN A 27 16.17 -28.46 4.94
C GLN A 27 14.91 -28.38 5.80
N ASN A 28 15.06 -28.81 7.05
CA ASN A 28 14.09 -28.62 8.11
C ASN A 28 13.90 -27.12 8.34
N SER A 29 13.12 -26.44 7.48
CA SER A 29 12.29 -25.37 7.99
C SER A 29 11.20 -26.08 8.77
N THR A 30 11.17 -25.87 10.09
CA THR A 30 9.94 -26.04 10.84
C THR A 30 8.98 -25.04 10.22
N TYR A 31 8.31 -25.44 9.15
CA TYR A 31 7.06 -24.86 8.74
C TYR A 31 6.14 -25.11 9.93
N VAL A 32 6.13 -24.15 10.84
CA VAL A 32 5.05 -24.01 11.80
C VAL A 32 3.86 -23.72 10.90
N LYS A 33 3.21 -24.81 10.46
CA LYS A 33 1.82 -24.80 10.06
C LYS A 33 1.17 -23.82 11.03
N PRO A 34 0.64 -22.67 10.59
CA PRO A 34 -0.03 -21.76 11.52
C PRO A 34 -0.93 -22.67 12.31
N SER A 35 -0.65 -22.79 13.62
CA SER A 35 -1.50 -23.54 14.52
C SER A 35 -2.88 -23.07 14.14
N SER A 36 -3.75 -23.99 13.73
CA SER A 36 -5.15 -23.69 13.49
C SER A 36 -5.60 -22.92 14.72
N ILE A 37 -5.58 -21.59 14.62
CA ILE A 37 -6.00 -20.72 15.70
C ILE A 37 -7.45 -21.13 15.83
N ALA A 38 -7.73 -21.72 16.99
CA ALA A 38 -8.98 -22.38 17.27
C ALA A 38 -10.09 -21.52 16.69
N SER A 39 -10.86 -22.10 15.78
CA SER A 39 -12.13 -21.53 15.36
C SER A 39 -12.87 -21.13 16.63
N CYS A 40 -12.89 -19.84 16.94
CA CYS A 40 -13.74 -19.36 18.02
C CYS A 40 -15.15 -19.77 17.62
N SER A 41 -15.74 -20.66 18.41
CA SER A 41 -17.14 -21.01 18.29
C SER A 41 -17.96 -19.74 18.56
N ASN A 42 -18.28 -19.00 17.50
CA ASN A 42 -19.10 -17.79 17.48
C ASN A 42 -20.55 -18.15 17.86
N SER A 43 -20.79 -18.60 19.08
CA SER A 43 -22.12 -19.00 19.57
C SER A 43 -23.13 -17.84 19.69
N GLN A 44 -22.76 -16.62 19.30
CA GLN A 44 -23.54 -15.40 19.52
C GLN A 44 -24.12 -14.76 18.26
N PHE A 45 -23.61 -15.09 17.07
CA PHE A 45 -24.16 -14.63 15.79
C PHE A 45 -24.53 -15.84 14.95
N SER A 46 -25.63 -15.73 14.21
CA SER A 46 -25.94 -16.70 13.17
C SER A 46 -24.98 -16.55 11.99
N ASP A 47 -24.83 -17.61 11.19
CA ASP A 47 -23.99 -17.59 9.99
C ASP A 47 -24.41 -16.48 9.02
N ASP A 48 -25.72 -16.24 8.87
CA ASP A 48 -26.29 -15.15 8.05
C ASP A 48 -25.90 -13.76 8.56
N GLU A 49 -25.89 -13.55 9.88
CA GLU A 49 -25.43 -12.29 10.46
C GLU A 49 -23.94 -12.07 10.22
N ILE A 50 -23.13 -13.12 10.36
CA ILE A 50 -21.69 -13.08 10.10
C ILE A 50 -21.42 -12.71 8.64
N GLU A 51 -22.10 -13.35 7.69
CA GLU A 51 -21.96 -13.05 6.25
C GLU A 51 -22.31 -11.60 5.92
N LYS A 52 -23.40 -11.07 6.50
CA LYS A 52 -23.81 -9.67 6.31
C LYS A 52 -22.80 -8.67 6.88
N ILE A 53 -22.24 -8.97 8.05
CA ILE A 53 -21.23 -8.11 8.68
C ILE A 53 -19.93 -8.15 7.87
N LYS A 54 -19.52 -9.32 7.38
CA LYS A 54 -18.36 -9.45 6.49
C LYS A 54 -18.56 -8.67 5.20
N LEU A 55 -19.73 -8.79 4.56
CA LEU A 55 -20.07 -8.01 3.36
C LEU A 55 -19.87 -6.50 3.59
N LEU A 56 -20.39 -5.97 4.71
CA LEU A 56 -20.17 -4.57 5.09
C LEU A 56 -18.66 -4.27 5.24
N ALA A 57 -17.94 -5.10 5.99
CA ALA A 57 -16.54 -4.88 6.30
C ALA A 57 -15.61 -4.91 5.08
N GLU A 58 -15.78 -5.90 4.20
CA GLU A 58 -15.02 -6.03 2.96
C GLU A 58 -15.30 -4.83 2.05
N THR A 59 -16.58 -4.47 1.87
CA THR A 59 -16.98 -3.34 1.02
C THR A 59 -16.41 -2.01 1.54
N VAL A 60 -16.48 -1.77 2.85
CA VAL A 60 -15.85 -0.59 3.47
C VAL A 60 -14.34 -0.59 3.23
N ALA A 61 -13.66 -1.73 3.43
CA ALA A 61 -12.21 -1.82 3.27
C ALA A 61 -11.76 -1.53 1.84
N PHE A 62 -12.47 -2.05 0.84
CA PHE A 62 -12.14 -1.85 -0.57
C PHE A 62 -12.55 -0.47 -1.09
N GLY A 63 -13.55 0.16 -0.47
CA GLY A 63 -13.94 1.54 -0.77
C GLY A 63 -12.95 2.61 -0.30
N LYS A 64 -11.91 2.25 0.45
CA LYS A 64 -10.85 3.17 0.90
C LYS A 64 -9.60 3.04 0.02
N SER A 65 -8.82 4.13 -0.06
CA SER A 65 -7.55 4.17 -0.81
C SER A 65 -6.68 2.96 -0.49
N ASN A 66 -6.01 2.43 -1.52
CA ASN A 66 -5.14 1.26 -1.39
C ASN A 66 -3.83 1.56 -0.63
N PHE A 67 -3.42 2.83 -0.52
CA PHE A 67 -2.19 3.24 0.16
C PHE A 67 -2.53 3.81 1.54
N ILE A 68 -1.93 3.27 2.62
CA ILE A 68 -2.16 3.77 3.99
C ILE A 68 -1.54 5.15 4.25
N SER A 69 -0.65 5.60 3.36
CA SER A 69 0.11 6.84 3.52
C SER A 69 -0.75 8.10 3.64
N GLY A 70 -1.91 8.12 2.99
CA GLY A 70 -2.90 9.21 3.06
C GLY A 70 -4.14 8.90 3.90
N ILE A 71 -4.20 7.74 4.57
CA ILE A 71 -5.40 7.31 5.31
C ILE A 71 -5.44 7.96 6.70
N GLU A 72 -6.53 8.65 7.01
CA GLU A 72 -6.81 9.08 8.40
C GLU A 72 -6.98 7.87 9.32
N TYR A 73 -6.35 7.87 10.48
CA TYR A 73 -6.63 6.87 11.51
C TYR A 73 -7.87 7.22 12.33
N GLU A 74 -8.50 8.37 12.10
CA GLU A 74 -9.84 8.71 12.62
C GLU A 74 -10.95 8.50 11.59
N ASN A 75 -10.68 7.74 10.52
CA ASN A 75 -11.60 7.54 9.41
C ASN A 75 -12.96 6.97 9.84
N THR A 76 -13.88 7.86 10.12
CA THR A 76 -15.31 7.68 9.84
C THR A 76 -15.48 7.17 8.40
N VAL A 77 -16.43 6.27 8.21
CA VAL A 77 -16.69 5.65 6.90
C VAL A 77 -17.78 6.43 6.15
N LEU A 78 -17.68 6.52 4.82
CA LEU A 78 -18.75 7.02 3.95
C LEU A 78 -19.11 8.50 4.18
N ASN A 79 -18.09 9.35 4.36
CA ASN A 79 -18.27 10.76 4.68
C ASN A 79 -18.38 11.70 3.47
N SER A 80 -17.88 11.27 2.31
CA SER A 80 -17.96 12.02 1.05
C SER A 80 -18.88 11.32 0.07
N ASP A 81 -19.41 12.09 -0.88
CA ASP A 81 -20.23 11.54 -1.98
C ASP A 81 -19.43 10.53 -2.81
N GLU A 82 -18.11 10.71 -2.94
CA GLU A 82 -17.17 9.78 -3.59
C GLU A 82 -17.07 8.44 -2.85
N GLU A 83 -16.80 8.46 -1.54
CA GLU A 83 -16.72 7.24 -0.74
C GLU A 83 -18.03 6.46 -0.76
N GLN A 84 -19.17 7.18 -0.72
CA GLN A 84 -20.49 6.59 -0.81
C GLN A 84 -20.74 5.96 -2.20
N ALA A 85 -20.37 6.64 -3.29
CA ALA A 85 -20.50 6.10 -4.64
C ALA A 85 -19.62 4.85 -4.84
N LEU A 86 -18.37 4.89 -4.36
CA LEU A 86 -17.46 3.75 -4.40
C LEU A 86 -18.00 2.56 -3.61
N PHE A 87 -18.58 2.79 -2.43
CA PHE A 87 -19.20 1.72 -1.64
C PHE A 87 -20.32 1.00 -2.40
N LEU A 88 -21.22 1.75 -3.06
CA LEU A 88 -22.30 1.17 -3.88
C LEU A 88 -21.76 0.33 -5.04
N PHE A 89 -20.71 0.83 -5.71
CA PHE A 89 -20.05 0.11 -6.79
C PHE A 89 -19.40 -1.19 -6.29
N ASN A 90 -18.70 -1.12 -5.16
CA ASN A 90 -17.96 -2.24 -4.59
C ASN A 90 -18.86 -3.34 -4.04
N LEU A 91 -20.06 -3.00 -3.53
CA LEU A 91 -21.04 -4.01 -3.11
C LEU A 91 -21.34 -5.03 -4.21
N ASN A 92 -21.33 -4.59 -5.46
CA ASN A 92 -21.65 -5.41 -6.62
C ASN A 92 -20.44 -6.15 -7.21
N ILE A 93 -19.21 -5.85 -6.74
CA ILE A 93 -17.96 -6.51 -7.14
C ILE A 93 -17.53 -7.57 -6.12
N MET A 94 -17.72 -7.27 -4.84
CA MET A 94 -16.87 -7.80 -3.78
C MET A 94 -17.36 -9.09 -3.12
N SER A 95 -18.59 -9.49 -3.38
CA SER A 95 -19.23 -10.52 -2.59
C SER A 95 -19.45 -11.82 -3.34
N ASP A 96 -19.57 -12.89 -2.56
CA ASP A 96 -20.40 -14.01 -2.97
C ASP A 96 -21.76 -13.44 -3.39
N GLU A 97 -22.05 -13.55 -4.69
CA GLU A 97 -23.23 -12.96 -5.33
C GLU A 97 -24.52 -13.34 -4.56
N ASP A 98 -24.54 -14.52 -3.95
CA ASP A 98 -25.68 -14.98 -3.16
C ASP A 98 -25.83 -14.21 -1.85
N VAL A 99 -24.73 -13.82 -1.19
CA VAL A 99 -24.75 -13.04 0.06
C VAL A 99 -25.25 -11.62 -0.21
N ALA A 100 -24.74 -10.94 -1.24
CA ALA A 100 -25.23 -9.60 -1.60
C ALA A 100 -26.70 -9.64 -2.00
N LYS A 101 -27.12 -10.59 -2.83
CA LYS A 101 -28.54 -10.75 -3.19
C LYS A 101 -29.41 -10.97 -1.97
N ARG A 102 -29.03 -11.86 -1.05
CA ARG A 102 -29.78 -12.10 0.20
C ARG A 102 -29.86 -10.85 1.08
N THR A 103 -28.79 -10.07 1.13
CA THR A 103 -28.70 -8.85 1.97
C THR A 103 -29.51 -7.70 1.38
N LEU A 104 -29.48 -7.53 0.06
CA LEU A 104 -30.02 -6.36 -0.64
C LEU A 104 -31.38 -6.59 -1.29
N ASN A 105 -31.97 -7.79 -1.23
CA ASN A 105 -33.21 -8.15 -1.94
C ASN A 105 -34.44 -7.25 -1.69
N LYS A 106 -34.46 -6.48 -0.59
CA LYS A 106 -35.55 -5.55 -0.27
C LYS A 106 -35.34 -4.16 -0.86
N VAL A 107 -34.10 -3.82 -1.22
CA VAL A 107 -33.68 -2.48 -1.61
C VAL A 107 -33.10 -2.42 -3.02
N ALA A 108 -32.71 -3.55 -3.61
CA ALA A 108 -32.09 -3.62 -4.93
C ALA A 108 -32.71 -4.73 -5.79
N ASP A 109 -32.85 -4.45 -7.09
CA ASP A 109 -33.30 -5.42 -8.08
C ASP A 109 -32.10 -5.99 -8.86
N PHE A 110 -31.87 -7.29 -8.77
CA PHE A 110 -30.80 -7.96 -9.50
C PHE A 110 -31.31 -8.50 -10.84
N THR A 111 -30.72 -8.03 -11.94
CA THR A 111 -31.03 -8.51 -13.30
C THR A 111 -29.81 -9.09 -13.99
N SER A 112 -29.97 -9.63 -15.20
CA SER A 112 -28.85 -10.07 -16.04
C SER A 112 -27.85 -8.97 -16.37
N ASP A 113 -28.27 -7.70 -16.28
CA ASP A 113 -27.45 -6.54 -16.62
C ASP A 113 -26.69 -6.01 -15.40
N GLY A 114 -27.09 -6.39 -14.18
CA GLY A 114 -26.48 -5.90 -12.96
C GLY A 114 -27.43 -5.70 -11.78
N MET A 115 -26.91 -5.06 -10.73
CA MET A 115 -27.71 -4.56 -9.60
C MET A 115 -28.33 -3.22 -9.97
N LYS A 116 -29.65 -3.14 -9.96
CA LYS A 116 -30.42 -1.92 -10.23
C LYS A 116 -30.76 -1.22 -8.93
N LEU A 117 -30.47 0.08 -8.88
CA LEU A 117 -30.78 0.96 -7.77
C LEU A 117 -31.45 2.24 -8.25
N ASN A 118 -32.46 2.70 -7.52
CA ASN A 118 -32.95 4.07 -7.59
C ASN A 118 -32.31 4.91 -6.46
N GLU A 119 -32.55 6.23 -6.47
CA GLU A 119 -32.00 7.17 -5.48
C GLU A 119 -32.37 6.79 -4.03
N GLY A 120 -33.61 6.36 -3.78
CA GLY A 120 -34.09 5.97 -2.45
C GLY A 120 -33.39 4.72 -1.93
N SER A 121 -33.28 3.70 -2.78
CA SER A 121 -32.54 2.46 -2.50
C SER A 121 -31.06 2.71 -2.19
N ALA A 122 -30.40 3.53 -3.01
CA ALA A 122 -29.00 3.88 -2.79
C ALA A 122 -28.80 4.59 -1.44
N LYS A 123 -29.71 5.52 -1.10
CA LYS A 123 -29.72 6.22 0.19
C LYS A 123 -29.89 5.25 1.35
N GLU A 124 -30.83 4.31 1.27
CA GLU A 124 -31.08 3.31 2.31
C GLU A 124 -29.87 2.41 2.55
N ILE A 125 -29.20 1.96 1.50
CA ILE A 125 -27.98 1.14 1.58
C ILE A 125 -26.85 1.91 2.29
N ILE A 126 -26.60 3.16 1.88
CA ILE A 126 -25.53 3.99 2.48
C ILE A 126 -25.83 4.33 3.94
N GLN A 127 -27.07 4.67 4.27
CA GLN A 127 -27.47 4.93 5.65
C GLN A 127 -27.35 3.67 6.51
N SER A 128 -27.70 2.51 5.98
CA SER A 128 -27.48 1.22 6.65
C SER A 128 -26.00 0.94 6.89
N ALA A 129 -25.13 1.31 5.96
CA ALA A 129 -23.69 1.15 6.10
C ALA A 129 -23.05 2.16 7.08
N GLY A 130 -23.76 3.21 7.51
CA GLY A 130 -23.29 4.23 8.45
C GLY A 130 -22.99 5.60 7.83
N GLY A 131 -23.22 5.77 6.53
CA GLY A 131 -23.03 7.04 5.83
C GLY A 131 -24.17 8.04 6.07
N LYS A 132 -23.85 9.34 5.98
CA LYS A 132 -24.83 10.43 6.04
C LYS A 132 -25.06 10.99 4.64
N VAL A 133 -26.23 10.72 4.08
CA VAL A 133 -26.61 11.19 2.73
C VAL A 133 -27.48 12.43 2.86
N ALA A 134 -27.03 13.56 2.31
CA ALA A 134 -27.89 14.71 2.08
C ALA A 134 -28.74 14.48 0.81
N ASP A 135 -29.99 14.92 0.82
CA ASP A 135 -30.92 14.70 -0.31
C ASP A 135 -30.29 15.12 -1.64
N THR A 136 -30.37 14.26 -2.66
CA THR A 136 -29.88 14.45 -4.05
C THR A 136 -28.37 14.56 -4.30
N ARG A 137 -27.51 14.72 -3.27
CA ARG A 137 -26.06 14.95 -3.47
C ARG A 137 -25.33 13.76 -4.07
N LEU A 138 -25.47 12.58 -3.47
CA LEU A 138 -24.87 11.34 -3.96
C LEU A 138 -25.29 11.05 -5.41
N TRP A 139 -26.58 11.26 -5.72
CA TRP A 139 -27.11 11.02 -7.06
C TRP A 139 -26.53 12.01 -8.09
N SER A 140 -26.42 13.29 -7.72
CA SER A 140 -25.79 14.32 -8.55
C SER A 140 -24.31 14.02 -8.79
N TYR A 141 -23.61 13.50 -7.78
CA TYR A 141 -22.20 13.09 -7.89
C TYR A 141 -22.03 11.94 -8.90
N ILE A 142 -22.80 10.86 -8.75
CA ILE A 142 -22.77 9.70 -9.68
C ILE A 142 -23.07 10.15 -11.13
N LEU A 143 -24.05 11.04 -11.33
CA LEU A 143 -24.39 11.58 -12.65
C LEU A 143 -23.26 12.40 -13.30
N ASN A 144 -22.45 13.10 -12.50
CA ASN A 144 -21.35 13.92 -13.00
C ASN A 144 -20.11 13.08 -13.32
N GLU A 145 -19.74 12.13 -12.44
CA GLU A 145 -18.55 11.29 -12.62
C GLU A 145 -18.68 10.32 -13.79
N THR A 146 -19.89 9.77 -14.02
CA THR A 146 -20.18 8.95 -15.22
C THR A 146 -19.95 9.71 -16.54
N ARG A 147 -19.86 11.04 -16.51
CA ARG A 147 -19.62 11.90 -17.67
C ARG A 147 -18.17 12.44 -17.74
N ALA A 148 -17.38 12.30 -16.67
CA ALA A 148 -16.11 13.02 -16.50
C ALA A 148 -14.85 12.13 -16.58
N ASP A 149 -14.81 10.95 -15.95
CA ASP A 149 -13.59 10.12 -15.95
C ASP A 149 -13.88 8.65 -15.61
N ALA A 150 -14.13 7.82 -16.63
CA ALA A 150 -14.66 6.45 -16.48
C ALA A 150 -13.60 5.38 -16.12
N SER A 151 -12.61 5.71 -15.30
CA SER A 151 -11.57 4.73 -14.90
C SER A 151 -11.91 3.92 -13.66
N ILE A 152 -12.89 4.34 -12.83
CA ILE A 152 -13.18 3.69 -11.54
C ILE A 152 -14.66 3.28 -11.38
N ILE A 153 -15.62 4.03 -11.94
CA ILE A 153 -17.07 3.79 -11.74
C ILE A 153 -17.76 3.60 -13.10
N TYR A 154 -18.10 2.35 -13.44
CA TYR A 154 -18.85 2.03 -14.67
C TYR A 154 -20.34 1.86 -14.34
N VAL A 155 -21.17 2.86 -14.65
CA VAL A 155 -22.61 2.83 -14.33
C VAL A 155 -23.42 3.20 -15.57
N LYS A 156 -24.50 2.44 -15.82
CA LYS A 156 -25.43 2.71 -16.92
C LYS A 156 -26.72 3.32 -16.39
N GLU A 157 -27.05 4.52 -16.88
CA GLU A 157 -28.33 5.18 -16.61
C GLU A 157 -29.47 4.50 -17.41
N VAL A 158 -30.55 4.13 -16.72
CA VAL A 158 -31.77 3.59 -17.32
C VAL A 158 -32.99 4.23 -16.66
N GLY A 159 -33.45 5.35 -17.22
CA GLY A 159 -34.55 6.13 -16.63
C GLY A 159 -34.11 6.78 -15.32
N ASN A 160 -34.85 6.53 -14.23
CA ASN A 160 -34.52 7.03 -12.88
C ASN A 160 -33.67 6.03 -12.06
N GLU A 161 -33.08 5.04 -12.73
CA GLU A 161 -32.34 3.95 -12.12
C GLU A 161 -30.92 3.87 -12.68
N PHE A 162 -30.02 3.34 -11.86
CA PHE A 162 -28.67 2.96 -12.26
C PHE A 162 -28.50 1.47 -12.23
N ILE A 163 -27.84 0.94 -13.26
CA ILE A 163 -27.39 -0.44 -13.31
C ILE A 163 -25.90 -0.47 -13.03
N PHE A 164 -25.54 -1.05 -11.89
CA PHE A 164 -24.16 -1.39 -11.55
C PHE A 164 -23.85 -2.75 -12.18
N PRO A 165 -22.89 -2.85 -13.11
CA PRO A 165 -22.60 -4.09 -13.81
C PRO A 165 -22.02 -5.12 -12.85
N ILE A 166 -22.48 -6.38 -12.95
CA ILE A 166 -21.88 -7.49 -12.19
C ILE A 166 -20.48 -7.73 -12.73
N LEU A 167 -19.48 -7.47 -11.90
CA LEU A 167 -18.09 -7.81 -12.17
C LEU A 167 -17.73 -9.01 -11.31
N SER A 168 -17.43 -10.15 -11.95
CA SER A 168 -16.93 -11.30 -11.20
C SER A 168 -15.59 -10.96 -10.56
N LYS A 169 -15.48 -11.21 -9.26
CA LYS A 169 -14.22 -11.09 -8.49
C LYS A 169 -13.06 -11.85 -9.16
N SER A 170 -13.35 -12.97 -9.84
CA SER A 170 -12.36 -13.78 -10.58
C SER A 170 -11.76 -13.10 -11.80
N ASN A 171 -12.37 -12.02 -12.29
CA ASN A 171 -11.92 -11.30 -13.49
C ASN A 171 -11.06 -10.08 -13.14
N LEU A 172 -10.81 -9.82 -11.86
CA LEU A 172 -9.91 -8.76 -11.41
C LEU A 172 -8.47 -9.29 -11.45
N GLU A 173 -7.59 -8.58 -12.17
CA GLU A 173 -6.18 -8.98 -12.34
C GLU A 173 -5.37 -9.01 -11.03
N ASN A 174 -5.86 -8.40 -9.95
CA ASN A 174 -5.34 -8.49 -8.59
C ASN A 174 -6.51 -8.36 -7.61
N TYR A 175 -7.07 -9.48 -7.14
CA TYR A 175 -8.19 -9.42 -6.18
C TYR A 175 -7.68 -9.46 -4.73
N ARG A 176 -8.36 -8.70 -3.87
CA ARG A 176 -8.11 -8.70 -2.43
C ARG A 176 -8.96 -9.79 -1.77
N GLU A 177 -8.34 -10.59 -0.93
CA GLU A 177 -9.04 -11.53 -0.06
C GLU A 177 -8.92 -11.10 1.39
N TYR A 178 -10.00 -11.32 2.14
CA TYR A 178 -10.08 -10.96 3.55
C TYR A 178 -10.26 -12.22 4.39
N LYS A 179 -9.26 -12.50 5.22
CA LYS A 179 -9.16 -13.75 6.00
C LYS A 179 -8.98 -13.43 7.49
N ASN A 180 -8.97 -14.49 8.31
CA ASN A 180 -8.63 -14.42 9.75
C ASN A 180 -9.54 -13.47 10.55
N TRP A 181 -10.84 -13.65 10.40
CA TRP A 181 -11.88 -12.84 11.02
C TRP A 181 -12.02 -13.08 12.52
N GLU A 182 -12.05 -12.00 13.30
CA GLU A 182 -12.33 -12.00 14.74
C GLU A 182 -13.43 -10.97 15.05
N PHE A 183 -14.43 -11.36 15.83
CA PHE A 183 -15.59 -10.53 16.20
C PHE A 183 -15.57 -10.28 17.71
N ILE A 184 -15.37 -9.03 18.11
CA ILE A 184 -15.17 -8.61 19.50
C ILE A 184 -16.30 -7.68 19.92
N LYS A 185 -17.18 -8.14 20.81
CA LYS A 185 -18.26 -7.31 21.33
C LYS A 185 -17.77 -6.45 22.48
N GLU A 186 -17.83 -5.13 22.32
CA GLU A 186 -17.41 -4.15 23.31
C GLU A 186 -18.66 -3.50 23.94
N GLY A 187 -19.17 -4.10 25.01
CA GLY A 187 -20.42 -3.65 25.64
C GLY A 187 -21.67 -4.02 24.84
N ASN A 188 -22.76 -3.28 25.00
CA ASN A 188 -24.05 -3.66 24.40
C ASN A 188 -24.19 -3.23 22.93
N ASP A 189 -23.58 -2.10 22.54
CA ASP A 189 -23.88 -1.40 21.29
C ASP A 189 -22.71 -1.27 20.31
N THR A 190 -21.52 -1.75 20.69
CA THR A 190 -20.31 -1.69 19.84
C THR A 190 -19.80 -3.09 19.50
N LEU A 191 -19.41 -3.27 18.24
CA LEU A 191 -18.78 -4.48 17.72
C LEU A 191 -17.51 -4.10 16.96
N THR A 192 -16.38 -4.66 17.35
CA THR A 192 -15.10 -4.52 16.64
C THR A 192 -14.86 -5.79 15.83
N VAL A 193 -14.62 -5.64 14.52
CA VAL A 193 -14.29 -6.75 13.61
C VAL A 193 -12.85 -6.59 13.17
N ARG A 194 -11.99 -7.57 13.50
CA ARG A 194 -10.62 -7.63 13.02
C ARG A 194 -10.48 -8.65 11.92
N PHE A 195 -9.71 -8.32 10.91
CA PHE A 195 -9.48 -9.18 9.76
C PHE A 195 -8.20 -8.76 9.04
N ARG A 196 -7.75 -9.60 8.11
CA ARG A 196 -6.48 -9.41 7.41
C ARG A 196 -6.71 -9.37 5.91
N GLU A 197 -6.00 -8.47 5.25
CA GLU A 197 -6.03 -8.32 3.80
C GLU A 197 -4.85 -9.05 3.15
N TYR A 198 -5.19 -9.83 2.14
CA TYR A 198 -4.26 -10.60 1.32
C TYR A 198 -4.38 -10.18 -0.15
N LEU A 199 -3.25 -10.10 -0.83
CA LEU A 199 -3.19 -9.95 -2.29
C LEU A 199 -3.09 -11.34 -2.94
N GLU A 200 -4.02 -11.63 -3.83
CA GLU A 200 -4.09 -12.90 -4.57
C GLU A 200 -3.61 -12.73 -6.02
N PRO A 201 -3.06 -13.79 -6.64
CA PRO A 201 -3.03 -15.18 -6.19
C PRO A 201 -1.87 -15.57 -5.26
N GLU A 202 -0.94 -14.66 -4.95
CA GLU A 202 0.27 -14.99 -4.18
C GLU A 202 0.03 -15.19 -2.68
N ASP A 203 -1.19 -14.92 -2.20
CA ASP A 203 -1.62 -14.94 -0.79
C ASP A 203 -0.69 -14.09 0.10
N ILE A 204 -0.36 -12.88 -0.38
CA ILE A 204 0.55 -11.96 0.32
C ILE A 204 -0.24 -11.16 1.36
N TYR A 205 0.01 -11.43 2.64
CA TYR A 205 -0.56 -10.65 3.74
C TYR A 205 0.05 -9.25 3.80
N VAL A 206 -0.78 -8.24 3.57
CA VAL A 206 -0.35 -6.84 3.49
C VAL A 206 -0.81 -6.01 4.67
N HIS A 207 -2.04 -6.22 5.16
CA HIS A 207 -2.63 -5.31 6.15
C HIS A 207 -3.43 -5.98 7.25
N ASP A 208 -3.27 -5.45 8.46
CA ASP A 208 -4.21 -5.59 9.56
C ASP A 208 -5.34 -4.57 9.42
N LEU A 209 -6.58 -5.05 9.49
CA LEU A 209 -7.80 -4.25 9.42
C LEU A 209 -8.61 -4.39 10.71
N GLU A 210 -9.12 -3.26 11.21
CA GLU A 210 -10.03 -3.20 12.34
C GLU A 210 -11.19 -2.27 12.00
N LEU A 211 -12.42 -2.82 12.01
CA LEU A 211 -13.65 -2.10 11.75
C LEU A 211 -14.48 -2.00 13.03
N GLU A 212 -14.71 -0.78 13.49
CA GLU A 212 -15.63 -0.47 14.58
C GLU A 212 -17.05 -0.29 14.00
N LEU A 213 -18.00 -1.02 14.56
CA LEU A 213 -19.42 -1.01 14.20
C LEU A 213 -20.25 -0.57 15.40
N TYR A 214 -21.36 0.13 15.13
CA TYR A 214 -22.36 0.47 16.13
C TYR A 214 -23.70 -0.19 15.82
N LYS A 215 -24.51 -0.45 16.86
CA LYS A 215 -25.85 -1.01 16.69
C LYS A 215 -26.77 -0.02 15.98
N ASN A 216 -27.38 -0.46 14.88
CA ASN A 216 -28.39 0.26 14.14
C ASN A 216 -29.46 -0.74 13.70
N SER A 217 -30.58 -0.84 14.42
CA SER A 217 -31.61 -1.85 14.17
C SER A 217 -32.26 -1.78 12.79
N GLU A 218 -32.15 -0.64 12.11
CA GLU A 218 -32.69 -0.44 10.76
C GLU A 218 -31.68 -0.85 9.67
N SER A 219 -30.42 -1.09 10.03
CA SER A 219 -29.40 -1.49 9.05
C SER A 219 -29.67 -2.87 8.48
N ILE A 220 -29.61 -2.96 7.15
CA ILE A 220 -29.67 -4.21 6.40
C ILE A 220 -28.47 -5.15 6.65
N PHE A 221 -27.36 -4.63 7.22
CA PHE A 221 -26.16 -5.40 7.56
C PHE A 221 -26.24 -5.96 8.99
N ALA A 222 -27.19 -6.88 9.21
CA ALA A 222 -27.42 -7.53 10.51
C ALA A 222 -27.71 -6.55 11.67
N GLY A 223 -28.27 -5.38 11.36
CA GLY A 223 -28.55 -4.35 12.35
C GLY A 223 -27.29 -3.67 12.91
N TYR A 224 -26.22 -3.61 12.11
CA TYR A 224 -24.99 -2.89 12.41
C TYR A 224 -24.64 -1.91 11.30
N SER A 225 -24.03 -0.79 11.67
CA SER A 225 -23.51 0.21 10.74
C SER A 225 -22.04 0.46 11.04
N ALA A 226 -21.26 0.74 10.02
CA ALA A 226 -19.84 1.02 10.21
C ALA A 226 -19.65 2.42 10.79
N LYS A 227 -18.79 2.49 11.81
CA LYS A 227 -18.38 3.73 12.44
C LYS A 227 -17.04 4.17 11.91
N LYS A 228 -16.06 3.27 11.92
CA LYS A 228 -14.66 3.60 11.67
C LYS A 228 -13.89 2.39 11.19
N ILE A 229 -12.97 2.58 10.23
CA ILE A 229 -12.02 1.55 9.81
C ILE A 229 -10.57 2.01 10.02
N THR A 230 -9.74 1.13 10.56
CA THR A 230 -8.31 1.31 10.70
C THR A 230 -7.59 0.28 9.84
N ARG A 231 -6.61 0.72 9.04
CA ARG A 231 -5.72 -0.14 8.24
C ARG A 231 -4.27 0.10 8.67
N LYS A 232 -3.54 -0.96 8.98
CA LYS A 232 -2.12 -0.92 9.38
C LYS A 232 -1.32 -1.92 8.57
N LEU A 233 -0.07 -1.59 8.27
CA LEU A 233 0.85 -2.53 7.63
C LEU A 233 1.01 -3.79 8.49
N ALA A 234 0.97 -4.95 7.86
CA ALA A 234 1.21 -6.23 8.51
C ALA A 234 2.66 -6.29 9.00
N LEU A 235 2.86 -6.28 10.32
CA LEU A 235 4.17 -6.32 10.95
C LEU A 235 4.22 -7.39 12.06
N PRO A 236 5.40 -7.95 12.36
CA PRO A 236 5.58 -8.82 13.52
C PRO A 236 5.22 -8.11 14.84
N ASP A 237 4.72 -8.84 15.83
CA ASP A 237 4.24 -8.25 17.10
C ASP A 237 5.34 -7.54 17.89
N ASP A 238 6.57 -8.08 17.88
CA ASP A 238 7.73 -7.42 18.49
C ASP A 238 8.06 -6.10 17.77
N VAL A 239 7.93 -6.07 16.45
CA VAL A 239 8.14 -4.85 15.64
C VAL A 239 7.07 -3.80 15.91
N LYS A 240 5.79 -4.21 16.03
CA LYS A 240 4.67 -3.33 16.37
C LYS A 240 4.86 -2.61 17.71
N SER A 241 5.51 -3.27 18.68
CA SER A 241 5.69 -2.75 20.04
C SER A 241 6.81 -1.71 20.19
N ASN A 242 7.70 -1.57 19.19
CA ASN A 242 8.91 -0.73 19.24
C ASN A 242 8.75 0.66 18.59
N SER A 243 7.52 1.12 18.31
CA SER A 243 7.22 2.43 17.72
C SER A 243 7.58 3.59 18.68
N ASN A 244 8.84 4.02 18.70
CA ASN A 244 9.32 5.15 19.53
C ASN A 244 9.05 6.51 18.86
N LEU A 245 7.78 6.85 18.67
CA LEU A 245 7.36 8.11 18.04
C LEU A 245 7.49 9.34 18.96
N SER A 246 7.85 9.18 20.23
CA SER A 246 7.78 10.24 21.26
C SER A 246 8.98 11.20 21.32
N ASN A 247 10.03 11.00 20.51
CA ASN A 247 11.29 11.77 20.59
C ASN A 247 11.67 12.50 19.29
N LEU A 248 10.70 13.02 18.54
CA LEU A 248 10.97 13.75 17.29
C LEU A 248 11.50 15.17 17.58
N THR A 249 12.82 15.34 17.59
CA THR A 249 13.44 16.68 17.56
C THR A 249 13.50 17.19 16.13
N TYR A 250 12.77 18.26 15.82
CA TYR A 250 12.78 18.86 14.49
C TYR A 250 13.86 19.93 14.36
N THR A 251 14.57 19.91 13.24
CA THR A 251 15.46 20.98 12.80
C THR A 251 15.24 21.13 11.31
N ALA A 252 14.89 22.35 10.88
CA ALA A 252 14.73 22.63 9.46
C ALA A 252 16.06 22.39 8.74
N PRO A 253 16.05 21.77 7.55
CA PRO A 253 17.29 21.51 6.82
C PRO A 253 17.86 22.80 6.22
N ASP A 254 19.18 22.98 6.29
CA ASP A 254 19.87 24.14 5.70
C ASP A 254 19.76 24.19 4.16
N GLY A 255 19.49 23.04 3.53
CA GLY A 255 19.31 22.89 2.10
C GLY A 255 18.70 21.53 1.74
N LEU A 256 18.47 21.32 0.44
CA LEU A 256 17.88 20.06 -0.04
C LEU A 256 18.93 18.96 -0.16
N SER A 257 18.56 17.77 0.28
CA SER A 257 19.33 16.56 0.03
C SER A 257 19.36 16.21 -1.46
N LYS A 258 20.36 15.42 -1.84
CA LYS A 258 20.38 14.73 -3.14
C LYS A 258 19.53 13.46 -3.13
N ASP A 259 19.28 12.87 -1.96
CA ASP A 259 18.52 11.63 -1.81
C ASP A 259 17.05 11.92 -1.46
N MET A 260 16.13 11.33 -2.22
CA MET A 260 14.69 11.40 -1.96
C MET A 260 14.28 10.72 -0.65
N LYS A 261 15.10 9.79 -0.14
CA LYS A 261 14.89 9.10 1.15
C LYS A 261 14.96 10.04 2.35
N ASP A 262 15.56 11.21 2.19
CA ASP A 262 15.68 12.19 3.27
C ASP A 262 14.42 13.05 3.43
N TYR A 263 13.43 12.91 2.54
CA TYR A 263 12.16 13.63 2.57
C TYR A 263 12.30 15.16 2.67
N THR A 264 13.40 15.71 2.14
CA THR A 264 13.61 17.17 2.11
C THR A 264 12.97 17.80 0.89
N PHE A 265 12.33 18.95 1.10
CA PHE A 265 11.71 19.76 0.07
C PHE A 265 11.76 21.23 0.43
N LYS A 266 11.70 22.09 -0.58
CA LYS A 266 11.55 23.53 -0.44
C LYS A 266 10.14 23.89 -0.85
N LEU A 267 9.48 24.72 -0.04
CA LEU A 267 8.18 25.29 -0.34
C LEU A 267 8.32 26.82 -0.26
N GLU A 268 8.05 27.49 -1.38
CA GLU A 268 8.36 28.91 -1.56
C GLU A 268 9.85 29.20 -1.23
N GLU A 269 10.13 29.94 -0.16
CA GLU A 269 11.48 30.35 0.23
C GLU A 269 12.13 29.42 1.27
N ASN A 270 11.35 28.53 1.91
CA ASN A 270 11.77 27.79 3.10
C ASN A 270 11.96 26.30 2.83
N ASN A 271 12.93 25.70 3.53
CA ASN A 271 13.23 24.28 3.43
C ASN A 271 12.60 23.51 4.59
N TYR A 272 12.13 22.30 4.29
CA TYR A 272 11.42 21.42 5.21
C TYR A 272 11.90 19.97 5.06
N ARG A 273 11.61 19.15 6.07
CA ARG A 273 11.85 17.70 6.05
C ARG A 273 10.71 16.96 6.74
N LEU A 274 10.02 16.05 6.06
CA LEU A 274 9.01 15.24 6.74
C LEU A 274 9.64 14.30 7.80
N PRO A 275 8.95 14.09 8.95
CA PRO A 275 7.74 14.77 9.38
C PRO A 275 8.06 16.20 9.86
N VAL A 276 7.22 17.15 9.49
CA VAL A 276 7.42 18.58 9.80
C VAL A 276 6.41 18.98 10.88
N PRO A 277 6.84 19.59 12.00
CA PRO A 277 5.89 20.14 12.96
C PRO A 277 5.08 21.25 12.31
N VAL A 278 3.78 21.29 12.58
CA VAL A 278 2.87 22.34 12.08
C VAL A 278 3.41 23.73 12.43
N LYS A 279 4.07 23.85 13.59
CA LYS A 279 4.75 25.07 14.01
C LYS A 279 5.71 25.64 12.94
N ALA A 280 6.48 24.80 12.25
CA ALA A 280 7.41 25.28 11.22
C ALA A 280 6.66 25.96 10.05
N PHE A 281 5.50 25.44 9.66
CA PHE A 281 4.66 26.07 8.64
C PHE A 281 4.03 27.38 9.15
N THR A 282 3.58 27.42 10.40
CA THR A 282 2.98 28.64 10.98
C THR A 282 3.99 29.77 11.15
N ASP A 283 5.22 29.44 11.54
CA ASP A 283 6.32 30.41 11.62
C ASP A 283 6.62 31.03 10.23
N ASP A 284 6.32 30.30 9.15
CA ASP A 284 6.46 30.72 7.75
C ASP A 284 5.17 31.30 7.12
N GLY A 285 4.16 31.58 7.95
CA GLY A 285 2.92 32.26 7.57
C GLY A 285 1.84 31.39 6.94
N TRP A 286 1.93 30.07 7.08
CA TRP A 286 0.82 29.15 6.75
C TRP A 286 -0.10 28.96 7.95
N GLU A 287 -1.38 28.73 7.71
CA GLU A 287 -2.36 28.40 8.75
C GLU A 287 -2.88 26.97 8.57
N LEU A 288 -3.00 26.21 9.66
CA LEU A 288 -3.59 24.87 9.63
C LEU A 288 -5.11 24.92 9.84
N ASN A 289 -5.84 24.70 8.76
CA ASN A 289 -7.26 24.43 8.80
C ASN A 289 -7.53 22.97 9.15
N LEU A 290 -7.95 22.75 10.40
CA LEU A 290 -8.22 21.45 11.01
C LEU A 290 -9.42 21.61 11.95
N THR A 291 -10.38 20.70 11.87
CA THR A 291 -11.64 20.74 12.64
C THR A 291 -11.43 20.47 14.12
N ASP A 292 -10.64 19.44 14.44
CA ASP A 292 -10.38 18.96 15.78
C ASP A 292 -9.06 18.19 15.80
N ILE A 293 -8.45 18.11 16.98
CA ILE A 293 -7.09 17.60 17.14
C ILE A 293 -7.17 16.07 17.26
N PRO A 294 -6.44 15.31 16.42
CA PRO A 294 -6.47 13.86 16.51
C PRO A 294 -5.91 13.38 17.85
N GLN A 295 -6.42 12.25 18.34
CA GLN A 295 -5.86 11.61 19.53
C GLN A 295 -4.39 11.21 19.33
N LYS A 296 -3.66 11.00 20.44
CA LYS A 296 -2.27 10.55 20.39
C LYS A 296 -2.10 9.30 19.52
N GLY A 297 -1.20 9.36 18.55
CA GLY A 297 -0.92 8.30 17.58
C GLY A 297 -1.84 8.28 16.35
N ASN A 298 -2.91 9.09 16.34
CA ASN A 298 -3.84 9.13 15.22
C ASN A 298 -3.46 10.20 14.19
N LYS A 299 -3.95 9.98 12.96
CA LYS A 299 -3.80 10.85 11.79
C LYS A 299 -5.13 11.46 11.39
N LYS A 300 -5.10 12.69 10.88
CA LYS A 300 -6.27 13.40 10.35
C LYS A 300 -5.90 14.26 9.14
N THR A 301 -6.78 14.35 8.14
CA THR A 301 -6.59 15.24 6.99
C THR A 301 -6.87 16.66 7.43
N ALA A 302 -6.09 17.57 6.89
CA ALA A 302 -6.21 19.00 7.10
C ALA A 302 -5.82 19.73 5.82
N GLU A 303 -5.87 21.06 5.88
CA GLU A 303 -5.43 21.92 4.79
C GLU A 303 -4.51 23.01 5.36
N LEU A 304 -3.33 23.18 4.77
CA LEU A 304 -2.51 24.37 5.00
C LEU A 304 -2.95 25.48 4.07
N VAL A 305 -3.16 26.68 4.61
CA VAL A 305 -3.68 27.83 3.87
C VAL A 305 -2.74 29.03 3.99
N LYS A 306 -2.42 29.67 2.85
CA LYS A 306 -1.64 30.92 2.81
C LYS A 306 -1.98 31.71 1.55
N ASN A 307 -2.40 32.98 1.68
CA ASN A 307 -2.69 33.86 0.53
C ASN A 307 -3.62 33.22 -0.53
N SER A 308 -4.71 32.60 -0.10
CA SER A 308 -5.67 31.83 -0.92
C SER A 308 -5.13 30.50 -1.50
N LYS A 309 -3.84 30.19 -1.34
CA LYS A 309 -3.27 28.88 -1.68
C LYS A 309 -3.68 27.84 -0.66
N LYS A 310 -3.95 26.63 -1.13
CA LYS A 310 -4.40 25.50 -0.30
C LYS A 310 -3.58 24.26 -0.58
N ILE A 311 -3.04 23.65 0.47
CA ILE A 311 -2.28 22.39 0.37
C ILE A 311 -2.98 21.34 1.24
N PRO A 312 -3.51 20.25 0.66
CA PRO A 312 -4.01 19.13 1.43
C PRO A 312 -2.84 18.43 2.16
N VAL A 313 -3.03 18.17 3.45
CA VAL A 313 -2.04 17.51 4.32
C VAL A 313 -2.70 16.46 5.21
N THR A 314 -1.91 15.53 5.72
CA THR A 314 -2.30 14.69 6.86
C THR A 314 -1.39 15.03 8.04
N VAL A 315 -2.01 15.30 9.18
CA VAL A 315 -1.32 15.57 10.45
C VAL A 315 -1.42 14.38 11.39
N CYS A 316 -0.39 14.16 12.19
CA CYS A 316 -0.34 13.13 13.23
C CYS A 316 -0.05 13.77 14.60
N ASN A 317 -0.73 13.28 15.64
CA ASN A 317 -0.46 13.71 17.02
C ASN A 317 0.52 12.75 17.71
N TYR A 318 1.82 13.02 17.60
CA TYR A 318 2.83 12.18 18.25
C TYR A 318 3.01 12.47 19.75
N THR A 319 2.77 13.71 20.16
CA THR A 319 3.00 14.17 21.55
C THR A 319 1.84 13.79 22.47
N GLY A 320 0.62 13.80 21.94
CA GLY A 320 -0.63 13.72 22.68
C GLY A 320 -1.12 15.07 23.21
N GLU A 321 -0.48 16.17 22.83
CA GLU A 321 -0.92 17.50 23.24
C GLU A 321 -2.17 17.95 22.46
N GLU A 322 -3.04 18.72 23.11
CA GLU A 322 -4.27 19.24 22.52
C GLU A 322 -4.04 20.65 21.93
N ASN A 323 -2.99 20.82 21.11
CA ASN A 323 -2.79 22.04 20.34
C ASN A 323 -2.31 21.75 18.91
N LYS A 324 -2.72 22.59 17.93
CA LYS A 324 -2.40 22.38 16.52
C LYS A 324 -0.91 22.46 16.21
N GLU A 325 -0.16 23.33 16.90
CA GLU A 325 1.27 23.55 16.65
C GLU A 325 2.14 22.33 17.01
N SER A 326 1.68 21.51 17.96
CA SER A 326 2.33 20.26 18.38
C SER A 326 2.14 19.09 17.41
N LEU A 327 1.26 19.23 16.43
CA LEU A 327 1.02 18.21 15.41
C LEU A 327 2.14 18.19 14.39
N TYR A 328 2.32 17.04 13.73
CA TYR A 328 3.29 16.87 12.67
C TYR A 328 2.60 16.54 11.35
N VAL A 329 2.93 17.27 10.29
CA VAL A 329 2.58 16.90 8.92
C VAL A 329 3.41 15.67 8.53
N VAL A 330 2.72 14.62 8.09
CA VAL A 330 3.30 13.31 7.71
C VAL A 330 2.98 12.91 6.28
N TRP A 331 2.03 13.59 5.65
CA TRP A 331 1.70 13.45 4.24
C TRP A 331 1.27 14.81 3.72
N PHE A 332 1.62 15.13 2.47
CA PHE A 332 1.04 16.25 1.76
C PHE A 332 1.15 16.07 0.25
N LYS A 333 0.32 16.83 -0.46
CA LYS A 333 0.25 16.79 -1.92
C LYS A 333 0.13 18.18 -2.50
N ILE A 334 0.94 18.47 -3.51
CA ILE A 334 0.84 19.69 -4.31
C ILE A 334 0.50 19.28 -5.73
N ASN A 335 -0.59 19.81 -6.26
CA ASN A 335 -1.00 19.66 -7.65
C ASN A 335 -1.26 21.05 -8.23
N ASN A 336 -0.25 21.65 -8.87
CA ASN A 336 -0.45 22.98 -9.46
C ASN A 336 -1.36 22.92 -10.68
N THR A 337 -2.14 23.98 -10.83
CA THR A 337 -2.96 24.24 -12.01
C THR A 337 -2.52 25.54 -12.67
N GLU A 338 -3.06 25.86 -13.84
CA GLU A 338 -2.79 27.16 -14.48
C GLU A 338 -3.19 28.36 -13.60
N LYS A 339 -4.15 28.17 -12.68
CA LYS A 339 -4.72 29.25 -11.84
C LYS A 339 -4.06 29.35 -10.47
N GLU A 340 -3.55 28.25 -9.95
CA GLU A 340 -2.95 28.17 -8.62
C GLU A 340 -1.59 27.52 -8.73
N LYS A 341 -0.54 28.32 -8.48
CA LYS A 341 0.85 27.88 -8.54
C LYS A 341 1.52 28.07 -7.19
N ILE A 342 1.94 26.95 -6.63
CA ILE A 342 2.73 26.84 -5.42
C ILE A 342 4.15 26.45 -5.84
N GLU A 343 5.13 27.31 -5.53
CA GLU A 343 6.52 27.05 -5.87
C GLU A 343 7.12 26.01 -4.93
N PHE A 344 7.78 25.01 -5.50
CA PHE A 344 8.48 23.97 -4.77
C PHE A 344 9.77 23.53 -5.47
N GLU A 345 10.65 22.93 -4.68
CA GLU A 345 11.82 22.19 -5.16
C GLU A 345 11.99 20.93 -4.31
N LEU A 346 12.32 19.80 -4.94
CA LEU A 346 12.51 18.52 -4.30
C LEU A 346 13.98 18.10 -4.31
N SER A 347 14.30 17.14 -3.45
CA SER A 347 15.59 16.44 -3.47
C SER A 347 15.93 15.95 -4.88
N GLY A 348 17.20 16.07 -5.27
CA GLY A 348 17.64 15.81 -6.66
C GLY A 348 17.34 16.95 -7.65
N GLY A 349 17.04 18.15 -7.13
CA GLY A 349 16.96 19.41 -7.89
C GLY A 349 15.76 19.50 -8.84
N ILE A 350 14.65 18.84 -8.49
CA ILE A 350 13.44 18.82 -9.32
C ILE A 350 12.54 20.00 -8.92
N LYS A 351 12.16 20.84 -9.88
CA LYS A 351 11.39 22.07 -9.67
C LYS A 351 10.14 22.11 -10.53
N ASN A 352 9.24 23.04 -10.20
CA ASN A 352 8.10 23.34 -11.06
C ASN A 352 8.51 23.68 -12.49
N GLY A 353 7.82 23.08 -13.46
CA GLY A 353 8.02 23.36 -14.88
C GLY A 353 9.23 22.65 -15.50
N ASP A 354 10.00 21.89 -14.73
CA ASP A 354 11.07 21.06 -15.29
C ASP A 354 10.47 20.05 -16.27
N LYS A 355 11.08 19.93 -17.46
CA LYS A 355 10.68 18.91 -18.44
C LYS A 355 11.10 17.53 -17.95
N LYS A 356 10.21 16.56 -18.08
CA LYS A 356 10.50 15.14 -17.83
C LYS A 356 11.67 14.67 -18.70
N ILE A 357 12.63 14.00 -18.07
CA ILE A 357 13.76 13.34 -18.70
C ILE A 357 13.48 11.84 -18.70
N GLU A 358 13.57 11.19 -19.87
CA GLU A 358 13.17 9.79 -20.07
C GLU A 358 13.86 8.82 -19.09
N ASP A 359 15.17 9.00 -18.85
CA ASP A 359 15.97 8.09 -18.01
C ASP A 359 16.09 8.52 -16.53
N LYS A 360 15.33 9.54 -16.08
CA LYS A 360 15.37 9.99 -14.68
C LYS A 360 14.25 9.31 -13.87
N LYS A 361 14.60 8.80 -12.68
CA LYS A 361 13.60 8.30 -11.72
C LYS A 361 12.89 9.50 -11.06
N TYR A 362 11.57 9.53 -11.17
CA TYR A 362 10.70 10.59 -10.64
C TYR A 362 9.81 10.09 -9.49
N TYR A 363 10.29 9.08 -8.79
CA TYR A 363 9.64 8.56 -7.60
C TYR A 363 10.67 7.88 -6.69
N PHE A 364 10.33 7.84 -5.42
CA PHE A 364 10.92 6.97 -4.42
C PHE A 364 9.75 6.33 -3.68
N LEU A 365 9.71 5.00 -3.63
CA LEU A 365 8.78 4.26 -2.78
C LEU A 365 9.63 3.39 -1.87
N ASP A 366 9.29 3.38 -0.59
CA ASP A 366 10.10 2.73 0.43
C ASP A 366 9.69 1.26 0.58
N GLY A 367 10.49 0.37 -0.01
CA GLY A 367 10.30 -1.07 0.09
C GLY A 367 10.39 -1.62 1.52
N LEU A 368 10.90 -0.86 2.51
CA LEU A 368 10.81 -1.23 3.94
C LEU A 368 9.39 -1.08 4.53
N TYR A 369 8.47 -0.51 3.74
CA TYR A 369 7.09 -0.23 4.11
C TYR A 369 6.14 -0.52 2.94
N ASN A 370 6.39 -1.63 2.23
CA ASN A 370 5.52 -2.13 1.15
C ASN A 370 5.26 -1.09 0.03
N ASP A 371 6.23 -0.21 -0.24
CA ASP A 371 6.12 0.86 -1.24
C ASP A 371 4.95 1.84 -1.06
N GLU A 372 4.38 1.87 0.15
CA GLU A 372 3.22 2.74 0.42
C GLU A 372 3.60 4.17 0.74
N PHE A 373 4.88 4.37 1.11
CA PHE A 373 5.44 5.63 1.55
C PHE A 373 6.56 6.09 0.64
N GLY A 374 6.77 7.40 0.54
CA GLY A 374 7.83 7.96 -0.30
C GLY A 374 7.41 9.25 -1.01
N ILE A 375 7.92 9.44 -2.21
CA ILE A 375 7.71 10.62 -3.05
C ILE A 375 7.30 10.18 -4.45
N LYS A 376 6.22 10.75 -4.98
CA LYS A 376 5.81 10.58 -6.39
C LYS A 376 5.69 11.96 -7.03
N ILE A 377 6.44 12.24 -8.09
CA ILE A 377 6.32 13.49 -8.85
C ILE A 377 5.22 13.35 -9.91
N THR A 378 4.43 14.40 -10.10
CA THR A 378 3.37 14.47 -11.11
C THR A 378 3.74 15.43 -12.24
N PHE A 379 3.19 15.14 -13.43
CA PHE A 379 3.44 15.91 -14.64
C PHE A 379 2.12 16.40 -15.25
N ASP A 380 2.19 17.51 -15.98
CA ASP A 380 1.08 17.96 -16.83
C ASP A 380 1.08 17.25 -18.20
N ASN A 381 0.11 17.61 -19.05
CA ASN A 381 -0.02 17.06 -20.40
C ASN A 381 1.15 17.37 -21.34
N ASN A 382 2.06 18.26 -20.93
CA ASN A 382 3.27 18.63 -21.67
C ASN A 382 4.53 18.02 -21.02
N ASP A 383 4.39 17.00 -20.18
CA ASP A 383 5.43 16.39 -19.36
C ASP A 383 6.25 17.40 -18.52
N LEU A 384 5.63 18.49 -18.07
CA LEU A 384 6.27 19.43 -17.15
C LEU A 384 5.89 19.06 -15.73
N VAL A 385 6.87 19.10 -14.82
CA VAL A 385 6.63 18.87 -13.39
C VAL A 385 5.62 19.89 -12.87
N ASN A 386 4.45 19.41 -12.47
CA ASN A 386 3.36 20.26 -11.97
C ASN A 386 3.06 20.03 -10.48
N GLY A 387 3.62 18.97 -9.88
CA GLY A 387 3.24 18.59 -8.53
C GLY A 387 4.03 17.40 -8.00
N PHE A 388 3.69 17.02 -6.78
CA PHE A 388 4.16 15.80 -6.16
C PHE A 388 3.25 15.41 -4.98
N GLU A 389 3.37 14.15 -4.60
CA GLU A 389 2.83 13.60 -3.36
C GLU A 389 4.00 13.07 -2.53
N MET A 390 4.03 13.43 -1.25
CA MET A 390 5.08 12.99 -0.33
C MET A 390 4.46 12.46 0.95
N SER A 391 4.93 11.30 1.40
CA SER A 391 4.40 10.60 2.56
C SER A 391 5.49 9.92 3.38
N TYR A 392 5.46 10.19 4.68
CA TYR A 392 6.44 9.69 5.63
C TYR A 392 6.00 8.35 6.22
N ALA A 393 6.90 7.38 6.22
CA ALA A 393 6.66 6.07 6.82
C ALA A 393 6.48 6.19 8.34
N PRO A 394 5.47 5.54 8.94
CA PRO A 394 5.34 5.46 10.39
C PRO A 394 6.56 4.69 10.93
N ASP A 395 7.11 5.15 12.05
CA ASP A 395 8.24 4.50 12.73
C ASP A 395 9.53 4.46 11.92
N ASN A 396 9.88 5.56 11.24
CA ASN A 396 11.16 5.71 10.56
C ASN A 396 12.31 5.74 11.58
N ILE A 397 12.75 4.54 11.91
CA ILE A 397 13.97 4.22 12.63
C ILE A 397 15.14 4.18 11.63
N ASP A 398 16.35 3.97 12.14
CA ASP A 398 17.49 3.73 11.27
C ASP A 398 17.18 2.61 10.24
N ARG A 399 17.54 2.83 8.98
CA ARG A 399 17.16 1.91 7.90
C ARG A 399 17.77 0.53 8.10
N ILE A 400 18.99 0.44 8.62
CA ILE A 400 19.64 -0.85 8.92
C ILE A 400 18.95 -1.53 10.09
N GLU A 401 18.60 -0.77 11.14
CA GLU A 401 17.77 -1.28 12.23
C GLU A 401 16.46 -1.86 11.71
N ARG A 402 15.77 -1.15 10.81
CA ARG A 402 14.53 -1.61 10.18
C ARG A 402 14.72 -2.88 9.36
N ILE A 403 15.75 -2.94 8.52
CA ILE A 403 16.09 -4.15 7.76
C ILE A 403 16.32 -5.33 8.71
N ASN A 404 17.06 -5.12 9.79
CA ASN A 404 17.32 -6.16 10.79
C ASN A 404 16.04 -6.61 11.52
N MET A 405 15.11 -5.70 11.79
CA MET A 405 13.82 -6.02 12.40
C MET A 405 12.92 -6.83 11.46
N LEU A 406 13.04 -6.65 10.15
CA LEU A 406 12.20 -7.31 9.14
C LEU A 406 12.84 -8.55 8.51
N SER A 407 14.12 -8.82 8.81
CA SER A 407 14.87 -9.96 8.28
C SER A 407 15.07 -11.04 9.32
N THR A 408 14.97 -12.31 8.91
CA THR A 408 15.47 -13.44 9.72
C THR A 408 16.98 -13.63 9.58
N ASP A 409 17.63 -12.95 8.62
CA ASP A 409 19.07 -13.04 8.40
C ASP A 409 19.83 -12.33 9.52
N GLN A 410 20.46 -13.14 10.37
CA GLN A 410 21.46 -12.64 11.31
C GLN A 410 22.74 -12.28 10.55
N SER A 411 23.45 -11.26 11.01
CA SER A 411 24.75 -10.89 10.44
C SER A 411 25.71 -12.08 10.56
N GLY A 412 25.96 -12.72 9.42
CA GLY A 412 26.69 -13.97 9.36
C GLY A 412 28.20 -13.81 9.41
N LYS A 413 28.87 -14.95 9.23
CA LYS A 413 30.33 -15.02 9.15
C LYS A 413 30.85 -14.16 7.99
N GLU A 414 31.88 -13.36 8.27
CA GLU A 414 32.62 -12.65 7.24
C GLU A 414 33.34 -13.63 6.29
N ILE A 415 33.12 -13.47 4.99
CA ILE A 415 33.74 -14.23 3.91
C ILE A 415 34.65 -13.28 3.15
N ARG A 416 35.96 -13.53 3.21
CA ARG A 416 36.93 -12.75 2.44
C ARG A 416 37.04 -13.30 1.03
N LEU A 417 36.81 -12.44 0.03
CA LEU A 417 36.98 -12.80 -1.37
C LEU A 417 38.43 -12.53 -1.81
N GLU A 418 38.89 -13.32 -2.78
CA GLU A 418 40.19 -13.10 -3.42
C GLU A 418 40.15 -11.88 -4.36
N PRO A 419 41.28 -11.20 -4.61
CA PRO A 419 41.31 -10.01 -5.47
C PRO A 419 40.89 -10.25 -6.92
N ASP A 420 41.05 -11.47 -7.44
CA ASP A 420 40.74 -11.87 -8.82
C ASP A 420 39.31 -12.40 -8.98
N ILE A 421 38.35 -11.75 -8.31
CA ILE A 421 36.91 -12.04 -8.36
C ILE A 421 36.46 -12.30 -9.80
N LYS A 422 35.99 -13.53 -10.06
CA LYS A 422 35.37 -13.94 -11.32
C LYS A 422 34.06 -14.66 -11.01
N TYR A 423 32.95 -13.96 -11.19
CA TYR A 423 31.61 -14.53 -11.10
C TYR A 423 31.39 -15.31 -9.79
N GLU A 424 31.32 -14.57 -8.68
CA GLU A 424 31.08 -15.18 -7.37
C GLU A 424 29.60 -15.16 -7.03
N LYS A 425 29.00 -16.32 -6.80
CA LYS A 425 27.62 -16.42 -6.33
C LYS A 425 27.54 -15.94 -4.89
N LEU A 426 26.63 -15.01 -4.62
CA LEU A 426 26.42 -14.46 -3.29
C LEU A 426 25.20 -15.10 -2.64
N GLU A 427 25.30 -15.32 -1.33
CA GLU A 427 24.26 -15.90 -0.48
C GLU A 427 23.77 -14.88 0.54
N ARG A 428 22.48 -14.93 0.86
CA ARG A 428 21.88 -14.15 1.94
C ARG A 428 22.43 -14.50 3.32
N GLY A 429 22.36 -13.55 4.24
CA GLY A 429 22.84 -13.71 5.62
C GLY A 429 24.36 -13.87 5.73
N LYS A 430 25.12 -13.50 4.69
CA LYS A 430 26.59 -13.45 4.70
C LYS A 430 27.08 -12.02 4.57
N ILE A 431 28.30 -11.79 5.07
CA ILE A 431 29.03 -10.54 4.86
C ILE A 431 30.25 -10.86 4.00
N TYR A 432 30.30 -10.27 2.81
CA TYR A 432 31.41 -10.41 1.88
C TYR A 432 32.39 -9.26 2.05
N LEU A 433 33.65 -9.59 2.33
CA LEU A 433 34.77 -8.65 2.36
C LEU A 433 35.40 -8.64 0.97
N ILE A 434 35.09 -7.61 0.19
CA ILE A 434 35.41 -7.49 -1.23
C ILE A 434 36.64 -6.58 -1.36
N PRO A 435 37.80 -7.10 -1.84
CA PRO A 435 38.95 -6.26 -2.13
C PRO A 435 38.65 -5.30 -3.28
N ALA A 436 38.76 -4.00 -3.02
CA ALA A 436 38.64 -2.94 -4.03
C ALA A 436 40.02 -2.43 -4.46
N SER A 437 40.05 -1.65 -5.54
CA SER A 437 41.24 -0.90 -5.95
C SER A 437 41.70 0.00 -4.79
N ASN A 438 43.01 0.08 -4.52
CA ASN A 438 43.65 0.84 -3.43
C ASN A 438 43.70 0.19 -2.03
N ASN A 439 43.64 -1.14 -1.92
CA ASN A 439 43.66 -1.89 -0.65
C ASN A 439 42.46 -1.63 0.29
N GLU A 440 41.41 -0.94 -0.19
CA GLU A 440 40.17 -0.82 0.55
C GLU A 440 39.38 -2.15 0.52
N ILE A 441 38.63 -2.40 1.59
CA ILE A 441 37.74 -3.55 1.71
C ILE A 441 36.32 -3.03 1.78
N ILE A 442 35.49 -3.38 0.80
CA ILE A 442 34.06 -3.13 0.84
C ILE A 442 33.41 -4.29 1.60
N LYS A 443 32.63 -3.97 2.64
CA LYS A 443 31.75 -4.94 3.30
C LYS A 443 30.40 -4.92 2.61
N LEU A 444 30.00 -6.03 2.00
CA LEU A 444 28.69 -6.20 1.38
C LEU A 444 27.90 -7.26 2.14
N GLU A 445 26.76 -6.88 2.68
CA GLU A 445 25.82 -7.79 3.34
C GLU A 445 24.52 -7.85 2.53
N ILE A 446 23.94 -9.05 2.49
CA ILE A 446 22.73 -9.35 1.71
C ILE A 446 21.68 -9.89 2.67
N LYS A 447 20.50 -9.26 2.69
CA LYS A 447 19.38 -9.66 3.55
C LYS A 447 18.07 -9.73 2.77
N TYR A 448 17.15 -10.57 3.23
CA TYR A 448 15.76 -10.58 2.75
C TYR A 448 14.79 -10.11 3.84
N LEU A 449 13.69 -9.47 3.45
CA LEU A 449 12.62 -9.03 4.35
C LEU A 449 11.58 -10.14 4.61
N ASP A 450 12.02 -11.30 5.05
CA ASP A 450 11.19 -12.50 5.14
C ASP A 450 10.43 -12.71 6.46
N ARG A 451 10.50 -11.73 7.39
CA ARG A 451 9.60 -11.71 8.57
C ARG A 451 8.21 -11.14 8.25
N VAL A 452 8.01 -10.65 7.04
CA VAL A 452 6.76 -10.05 6.55
C VAL A 452 6.42 -10.63 5.19
N ASP A 453 5.17 -11.02 4.99
CA ASP A 453 4.76 -11.68 3.73
C ASP A 453 4.88 -10.74 2.53
N TRP A 454 4.59 -9.44 2.71
CA TRP A 454 4.79 -8.43 1.67
C TRP A 454 6.26 -8.19 1.30
N GLY A 455 7.21 -8.61 2.14
CA GLY A 455 8.64 -8.57 1.87
C GLY A 455 9.22 -9.88 1.32
N LYS A 456 8.38 -10.88 1.03
CA LYS A 456 8.78 -12.25 0.62
C LYS A 456 9.77 -12.28 -0.55
N TYR A 457 9.74 -11.28 -1.43
CA TYR A 457 10.63 -11.16 -2.59
C TYR A 457 11.54 -9.94 -2.54
N THR A 458 11.65 -9.31 -1.38
CA THR A 458 12.41 -8.08 -1.20
C THR A 458 13.82 -8.37 -0.70
N LEU A 459 14.79 -7.99 -1.52
CA LEU A 459 16.22 -8.09 -1.25
C LEU A 459 16.79 -6.74 -0.82
N CYS A 460 17.61 -6.72 0.21
CA CYS A 460 18.34 -5.56 0.68
C CYS A 460 19.84 -5.78 0.55
N LEU A 461 20.53 -4.83 -0.09
CA LEU A 461 21.98 -4.77 -0.12
C LEU A 461 22.46 -3.71 0.86
N ILE A 462 23.41 -4.07 1.73
CA ILE A 462 24.03 -3.19 2.71
C ILE A 462 25.51 -3.10 2.39
N LYS A 463 26.01 -1.88 2.15
CA LYS A 463 27.41 -1.59 1.85
C LYS A 463 28.01 -0.81 3.01
N ASN A 464 29.06 -1.35 3.62
CA ASN A 464 29.80 -0.73 4.72
C ASN A 464 28.92 -0.29 5.91
N GLY A 465 27.83 -1.02 6.17
CA GLY A 465 26.89 -0.69 7.24
C GLY A 465 25.84 0.36 6.85
N GLU A 466 25.73 0.74 5.58
CA GLU A 466 24.71 1.64 5.06
C GLU A 466 23.87 0.93 3.98
N GLU A 467 22.60 1.30 3.84
CA GLU A 467 21.76 0.72 2.79
C GLU A 467 22.26 1.16 1.41
N LEU A 468 22.62 0.19 0.58
CA LEU A 468 22.95 0.42 -0.82
C LEU A 468 21.68 0.48 -1.68
N GLY A 469 20.71 -0.40 -1.42
CA GLY A 469 19.45 -0.44 -2.14
C GLY A 469 18.52 -1.56 -1.66
N ILE A 470 17.25 -1.40 -2.02
CA ILE A 470 16.17 -2.37 -1.81
C ILE A 470 15.61 -2.70 -3.18
N TYR A 471 15.41 -3.99 -3.43
CA TYR A 471 15.02 -4.54 -4.71
C TYR A 471 13.86 -5.51 -4.48
N ASP A 472 12.68 -5.12 -4.95
CA ASP A 472 11.41 -5.83 -4.74
C ASP A 472 10.74 -6.21 -6.07
N SER A 473 9.71 -7.04 -5.96
CA SER A 473 8.88 -7.48 -7.08
C SER A 473 7.93 -6.40 -7.60
N THR A 474 7.62 -5.37 -6.82
CA THR A 474 6.77 -4.22 -7.18
C THR A 474 7.42 -3.32 -8.22
N CYS A 475 8.76 -3.31 -8.30
CA CYS A 475 9.51 -2.81 -9.45
C CYS A 475 9.44 -3.73 -10.70
N GLY A 476 8.72 -4.84 -10.63
CA GLY A 476 8.27 -5.65 -11.76
C GLY A 476 9.26 -6.67 -12.30
N ARG A 477 10.26 -7.14 -11.52
CA ARG A 477 11.35 -7.96 -12.09
C ARG A 477 11.80 -9.21 -11.31
N PHE A 478 11.53 -9.34 -10.01
CA PHE A 478 12.12 -10.43 -9.22
C PHE A 478 11.10 -11.05 -8.26
N ILE A 479 10.47 -12.17 -8.64
CA ILE A 479 9.42 -12.85 -7.86
C ILE A 479 9.88 -14.21 -7.32
N GLU A 480 10.97 -14.78 -7.84
CA GLU A 480 11.57 -16.00 -7.28
C GLU A 480 13.05 -15.76 -6.99
N TYR A 481 13.43 -15.99 -5.72
CA TYR A 481 14.78 -15.83 -5.15
C TYR A 481 15.87 -15.54 -6.19
N PRO A 482 16.17 -14.25 -6.45
CA PRO A 482 17.03 -13.90 -7.56
C PRO A 482 18.41 -14.53 -7.38
N GLU A 483 19.03 -14.92 -8.50
CA GLU A 483 20.43 -15.25 -8.51
C GLU A 483 21.24 -13.96 -8.36
N ILE A 484 22.04 -13.90 -7.29
CA ILE A 484 22.88 -12.76 -6.98
C ILE A 484 24.32 -13.14 -7.24
N THR A 485 24.98 -12.42 -8.13
CA THR A 485 26.39 -12.66 -8.46
C THR A 485 27.21 -11.40 -8.36
N LEU A 486 28.47 -11.55 -7.98
CA LEU A 486 29.46 -10.48 -7.93
C LEU A 486 30.42 -10.64 -9.10
N ASN A 487 30.67 -9.55 -9.82
CA ASN A 487 31.60 -9.57 -10.93
C ASN A 487 32.31 -8.23 -11.12
N LYS A 488 33.30 -8.19 -12.01
CA LYS A 488 34.01 -6.99 -12.44
C LYS A 488 33.69 -6.67 -13.89
N ASP A 489 33.59 -5.39 -14.21
CA ASP A 489 33.53 -4.95 -15.60
C ASP A 489 34.94 -4.79 -16.19
N ASP A 490 35.02 -4.45 -17.48
CA ASP A 490 36.29 -4.28 -18.20
C ASP A 490 37.17 -3.17 -17.63
N ASN A 491 36.60 -2.24 -16.86
CA ASN A 491 37.31 -1.17 -16.17
C ASN A 491 37.79 -1.58 -14.76
N GLY A 492 37.46 -2.80 -14.33
CA GLY A 492 37.76 -3.31 -12.99
C GLY A 492 36.77 -2.86 -11.92
N ASP A 493 35.67 -2.19 -12.28
CA ASP A 493 34.62 -1.82 -11.34
C ASP A 493 33.84 -3.05 -10.90
N VAL A 494 33.66 -3.18 -9.59
CA VAL A 494 32.90 -4.30 -9.02
C VAL A 494 31.42 -3.95 -9.02
N TYR A 495 30.59 -4.89 -9.47
CA TYR A 495 29.14 -4.80 -9.43
C TYR A 495 28.50 -6.09 -8.92
N VAL A 496 27.33 -5.93 -8.33
CA VAL A 496 26.39 -6.99 -8.03
C VAL A 496 25.41 -7.07 -9.20
N LEU A 497 25.18 -8.27 -9.71
CA LEU A 497 24.15 -8.58 -10.69
C LEU A 497 23.05 -9.37 -9.99
N ILE A 498 21.83 -8.87 -10.09
CA ILE A 498 20.63 -9.52 -9.58
C ILE A 498 19.83 -9.97 -10.78
N ASN A 499 19.70 -11.29 -10.96
CA ASN A 499 18.93 -11.91 -12.03
C ASN A 499 17.72 -12.62 -11.44
N GLY A 500 16.55 -12.48 -12.04
CA GLY A 500 15.39 -13.26 -11.64
C GLY A 500 14.26 -13.14 -12.64
N VAL A 501 13.11 -13.63 -12.25
CA VAL A 501 11.96 -13.78 -13.13
C VAL A 501 10.72 -13.23 -12.43
N ASP A 502 9.86 -12.51 -13.16
CA ASP A 502 8.55 -12.05 -12.65
C ASP A 502 7.50 -13.20 -12.68
N SER A 503 6.33 -12.99 -12.08
CA SER A 503 5.24 -13.97 -12.03
C SER A 503 4.67 -14.34 -13.41
N ARG A 504 5.04 -13.58 -14.45
CA ARG A 504 4.65 -13.81 -15.85
C ARG A 504 5.78 -14.45 -16.67
N ASN A 505 6.83 -14.94 -16.02
CA ASN A 505 8.02 -15.52 -16.63
C ASN A 505 8.88 -14.54 -17.45
N ASN A 506 8.81 -13.24 -17.18
CA ASN A 506 9.72 -12.27 -17.79
C ASN A 506 11.04 -12.23 -17.02
N GLU A 507 12.15 -12.42 -17.72
CA GLU A 507 13.49 -12.28 -17.13
C GLU A 507 13.79 -10.81 -16.84
N GLY A 508 14.31 -10.58 -15.64
CA GLY A 508 14.79 -9.29 -15.15
C GLY A 508 16.27 -9.37 -14.77
N GLU A 509 17.00 -8.31 -15.06
CA GLU A 509 18.38 -8.10 -14.64
C GLU A 509 18.50 -6.71 -14.03
N GLU A 510 19.18 -6.62 -12.87
CA GLU A 510 19.57 -5.37 -12.25
C GLU A 510 21.06 -5.37 -11.88
N LYS A 511 21.79 -4.39 -12.41
CA LYS A 511 23.24 -4.27 -12.28
C LYS A 511 23.60 -3.08 -11.38
N ILE A 512 24.25 -3.36 -10.25
CA ILE A 512 24.50 -2.39 -9.19
C ILE A 512 26.00 -2.30 -8.94
N TYR A 513 26.62 -1.18 -9.33
CA TYR A 513 28.03 -0.94 -9.07
C TYR A 513 28.26 -0.60 -7.60
N ILE A 514 29.19 -1.31 -6.95
CA ILE A 514 29.55 -1.08 -5.55
C ILE A 514 30.84 -0.27 -5.39
N THR A 515 31.67 -0.16 -6.43
CA THR A 515 32.90 0.66 -6.43
C THR A 515 32.71 2.06 -6.98
N ARG A 516 31.63 2.33 -7.73
CA ARG A 516 31.33 3.67 -8.23
C ARG A 516 30.71 4.52 -7.12
N HIS A 517 31.28 5.69 -6.86
CA HIS A 517 30.61 6.71 -6.06
C HIS A 517 29.48 7.32 -6.91
N ARG A 518 28.26 7.32 -6.38
CA ARG A 518 27.10 8.00 -6.99
C ARG A 518 27.22 9.52 -6.84
#